data_AF-A0A3T0RT11-F1
#
_entry.id   AF-A0A3T0RT11-F1
#
_cell.length_a   1.000
_cell.length_b   1.000
_cell.length_c   1.000
_cell.angle_alpha   90.00
_cell.angle_beta   90.00
_cell.angle_gamma   90.00
#
_symmetry.space_group_name_H-M   'P 1'
#
loop_
_entity.id
_entity.type
_entity.pdbx_description
1 polymer ?
#
loop_
_entity_poly.entity_id
_entity_poly.type
_entity_poly.pdbx_seq_one_letter_code
_entity_poly.pdbx_strand_id
1 'polypeptide(L)'
;MLKTINIFLITALVISFSFAGPIVNKLGQNPFNTQIAALVESALGVWSQSDSLNPSVAFYDTFPAHSMLPLDDVSFVPRSNDTDSVVLTDYTAIGAQSADGYAIGLRMALAPQESRLKAAQSMAESGLIKTGDIIVSTRPLFANSLQYLALQLLNTHNSVAVVVTENGKKLFYNIDMPMDEDMLGGAALGFGKSVIDSPHFTKDNKNMIMHILRPRLNSNQKANLQKWLEKSLIKARAKTIYPEFVSFNKDYNDPTYKSNGDLSFVADVARLLLSQKMQVYKNIKMYCSEFSWVMLSLIDCNPDTTADDFKKSKTPACIKEFFKPVQMFGSAFSGGQASDLDLYGMNDGIPFLITQTGALPQTGMDLVDFALPGVDHDAEGLSSGHKAMAAEMAPLIKKANGYFKLILAENHSQIDEARAKLNPSSPRNYSPTAFSVLAAIPDTLKGEKIAQKKLDYVTTIKYLPKAKLKDLQSK
;
A
#
# COMPACT_ATOMS: atom_id res chain seq x y z
N MET A 1 -4.00 23.89 -69.61
CA MET A 1 -4.21 22.45 -69.36
C MET A 1 -2.95 21.91 -68.69
N LEU A 2 -3.10 21.35 -67.47
CA LEU A 2 -2.25 20.42 -66.69
C LEU A 2 -0.71 20.52 -66.83
N LYS A 3 0.13 20.54 -65.80
CA LYS A 3 0.01 20.03 -64.42
C LYS A 3 1.14 20.62 -63.58
N THR A 4 0.80 21.00 -62.35
CA THR A 4 1.68 21.33 -61.21
C THR A 4 2.47 20.10 -60.75
N ILE A 5 3.69 20.28 -60.24
CA ILE A 5 4.21 19.69 -58.98
C ILE A 5 5.38 20.56 -58.52
N ASN A 6 5.22 21.13 -57.33
CA ASN A 6 6.24 21.82 -56.54
C ASN A 6 7.05 20.78 -55.75
N ILE A 7 8.38 20.91 -55.75
CA ILE A 7 9.24 20.41 -54.68
C ILE A 7 10.18 21.55 -54.31
N PHE A 8 9.98 22.15 -53.13
CA PHE A 8 10.91 23.08 -52.53
C PHE A 8 11.47 22.46 -51.25
N LEU A 9 12.79 22.31 -51.23
CA LEU A 9 13.59 21.98 -50.05
C LEU A 9 13.43 23.10 -49.01
N ILE A 10 13.07 22.74 -47.78
CA ILE A 10 13.44 23.50 -46.59
C ILE A 10 14.13 22.52 -45.63
N THR A 11 15.38 22.84 -45.34
CA THR A 11 16.29 22.18 -44.40
C THR A 11 15.72 22.25 -42.99
N ALA A 12 15.17 21.15 -42.48
CA ALA A 12 14.81 21.02 -41.07
C ALA A 12 16.03 20.50 -40.29
N LEU A 13 16.51 21.33 -39.37
CA LEU A 13 17.45 20.95 -38.32
C LEU A 13 16.74 19.96 -37.37
N VAL A 14 16.93 18.66 -37.61
CA VAL A 14 16.43 17.60 -36.71
C VAL A 14 17.35 17.55 -35.51
N ILE A 15 16.96 18.19 -34.40
CA ILE A 15 17.44 17.82 -33.08
C ILE A 15 16.79 16.48 -32.77
N SER A 16 17.52 15.40 -33.04
CA SER A 16 17.15 14.05 -32.63
C SER A 16 17.24 13.98 -31.10
N PHE A 17 16.13 14.25 -30.42
CA PHE A 17 15.91 13.72 -29.08
C PHE A 17 15.77 12.20 -29.23
N SER A 18 16.82 11.47 -28.89
CA SER A 18 16.74 10.03 -28.69
C SER A 18 15.83 9.77 -27.49
N PHE A 19 14.53 9.65 -27.73
CA PHE A 19 13.56 9.19 -26.75
C PHE A 19 13.79 7.70 -26.51
N ALA A 20 14.72 7.37 -25.62
CA ALA A 20 14.76 6.05 -25.01
C ALA A 20 13.57 5.94 -24.05
N GLY A 21 12.53 5.21 -24.46
CA GLY A 21 11.48 4.77 -23.55
C GLY A 21 12.07 3.98 -22.37
N PRO A 22 11.31 3.80 -21.26
CA PRO A 22 11.79 3.04 -20.13
C PRO A 22 12.18 1.63 -20.57
N ILE A 23 13.43 1.23 -20.32
CA ILE A 23 13.78 -0.18 -20.39
C ILE A 23 13.13 -0.84 -19.18
N VAL A 24 11.99 -1.44 -19.43
CA VAL A 24 11.41 -2.46 -18.56
C VAL A 24 12.37 -3.65 -18.64
N ASN A 25 13.20 -3.85 -17.62
CA ASN A 25 13.86 -5.15 -17.45
C ASN A 25 12.77 -6.15 -17.12
N LYS A 26 12.13 -6.72 -18.15
CA LYS A 26 11.32 -7.92 -18.01
C LYS A 26 12.31 -9.02 -17.64
N LEU A 27 12.33 -9.41 -16.36
CA LEU A 27 13.22 -10.46 -15.84
C LEU A 27 12.79 -11.84 -16.37
N GLY A 28 13.01 -12.06 -17.67
CA GLY A 28 12.92 -13.37 -18.32
C GLY A 28 14.32 -13.95 -18.47
N GLN A 29 14.59 -15.07 -17.79
CA GLN A 29 15.73 -16.00 -17.94
C GLN A 29 16.94 -15.50 -18.76
N ASN A 30 17.67 -14.52 -18.23
CA ASN A 30 19.00 -14.14 -18.69
C ASN A 30 19.97 -14.35 -17.52
N PRO A 31 21.21 -14.84 -17.70
CA PRO A 31 22.22 -14.88 -16.64
C PRO A 31 22.40 -13.55 -15.87
N PHE A 32 22.15 -12.40 -16.51
CA PHE A 32 22.04 -11.08 -15.85
C PHE A 32 20.92 -11.00 -14.79
N ASN A 33 19.80 -11.70 -15.01
CA ASN A 33 18.63 -11.69 -14.15
C ASN A 33 18.83 -12.49 -12.87
N THR A 34 19.64 -13.56 -12.91
CA THR A 34 20.05 -14.30 -11.71
C THR A 34 20.92 -13.46 -10.78
N GLN A 35 21.77 -12.58 -11.33
CA GLN A 35 22.58 -11.66 -10.53
C GLN A 35 21.71 -10.56 -9.91
N ILE A 36 20.78 -9.97 -10.68
CA ILE A 36 19.82 -8.97 -10.17
C ILE A 36 18.90 -9.58 -9.11
N ALA A 37 18.40 -10.80 -9.29
CA ALA A 37 17.58 -11.50 -8.29
C ALA A 37 18.36 -11.76 -6.99
N ALA A 38 19.57 -12.34 -7.05
CA ALA A 38 20.41 -12.55 -5.88
C ALA A 38 20.80 -11.22 -5.18
N LEU A 39 20.98 -10.14 -5.94
CA LEU A 39 21.27 -8.81 -5.41
C LEU A 39 20.04 -8.14 -4.77
N VAL A 40 18.85 -8.26 -5.37
CA VAL A 40 17.57 -7.80 -4.80
C VAL A 40 17.25 -8.59 -3.53
N GLU A 41 17.46 -9.90 -3.53
CA GLU A 41 17.40 -10.75 -2.32
C GLU A 41 18.39 -10.26 -1.26
N SER A 42 19.65 -9.98 -1.62
CA SER A 42 20.65 -9.42 -0.69
C SER A 42 20.32 -8.01 -0.18
N ALA A 43 19.57 -7.21 -0.95
CA ALA A 43 19.17 -5.85 -0.63
C ALA A 43 17.92 -5.78 0.25
N LEU A 44 17.05 -6.79 0.12
CA LEU A 44 15.85 -6.97 0.93
C LEU A 44 16.12 -7.79 2.20
N GLY A 45 17.28 -8.44 2.26
CA GLY A 45 17.78 -9.26 3.37
C GLY A 45 17.78 -10.73 3.00
N VAL A 46 18.85 -11.45 3.34
CA VAL A 46 18.86 -12.92 3.26
C VAL A 46 18.01 -13.42 4.43
N TRP A 47 16.82 -13.93 4.12
CA TRP A 47 16.05 -14.70 5.09
C TRP A 47 16.46 -16.17 4.90
N SER A 48 17.33 -16.67 5.76
CA SER A 48 17.60 -18.11 5.88
C SER A 48 16.48 -18.75 6.74
N GLN A 49 16.07 -20.01 6.57
CA GLN A 49 16.75 -21.20 6.04
C GLN A 49 15.78 -22.14 5.28
N SER A 50 16.12 -22.57 4.06
CA SER A 50 16.59 -23.93 3.73
C SER A 50 16.73 -24.03 2.20
N ASP A 51 17.75 -24.75 1.72
CA ASP A 51 18.09 -24.91 0.30
C ASP A 51 17.04 -25.68 -0.53
N SER A 52 15.83 -25.86 -0.01
CA SER A 52 14.70 -26.46 -0.73
C SER A 52 13.52 -25.50 -0.97
N LEU A 53 13.54 -24.29 -0.39
CA LEU A 53 12.53 -23.26 -0.60
C LEU A 53 13.21 -21.88 -0.49
N ASN A 54 13.57 -21.27 -1.63
CA ASN A 54 13.92 -19.84 -1.67
C ASN A 54 12.74 -18.96 -2.14
N PRO A 55 11.70 -18.68 -1.32
CA PRO A 55 10.71 -17.64 -1.61
C PRO A 55 10.61 -16.61 -0.47
N SER A 56 11.72 -16.16 0.10
CA SER A 56 11.63 -15.43 1.37
C SER A 56 11.36 -13.93 1.27
N VAL A 57 11.70 -13.31 0.15
CA VAL A 57 11.24 -11.97 -0.24
C VAL A 57 9.87 -12.02 -0.93
N ALA A 58 9.53 -13.17 -1.54
CA ALA A 58 8.45 -13.29 -2.51
C ALA A 58 7.06 -13.56 -1.90
N PHE A 59 6.96 -14.02 -0.65
CA PHE A 59 5.65 -14.45 -0.17
C PHE A 59 4.74 -13.31 0.29
N TYR A 60 5.16 -12.48 1.25
CA TYR A 60 4.29 -11.45 1.85
C TYR A 60 4.14 -10.19 1.00
N ASP A 61 5.14 -9.92 0.17
CA ASP A 61 5.29 -8.62 -0.48
C ASP A 61 4.89 -8.66 -1.96
N THR A 62 4.53 -9.81 -2.53
CA THR A 62 4.23 -9.91 -3.96
C THR A 62 2.81 -9.53 -4.31
N PHE A 63 2.67 -9.02 -5.53
CA PHE A 63 1.41 -8.68 -6.16
C PHE A 63 1.32 -9.46 -7.49
N PRO A 64 0.12 -9.94 -7.88
CA PRO A 64 -0.10 -10.46 -9.22
C PRO A 64 0.18 -9.37 -10.27
N ALA A 65 0.90 -9.67 -11.35
CA ALA A 65 1.25 -8.66 -12.36
C ALA A 65 0.02 -7.97 -12.98
N HIS A 66 -1.12 -8.66 -13.08
CA HIS A 66 -2.36 -8.06 -13.57
C HIS A 66 -2.91 -6.95 -12.65
N SER A 67 -2.52 -6.94 -11.39
CA SER A 67 -2.92 -5.90 -10.42
C SER A 67 -2.04 -4.64 -10.50
N MET A 68 -0.91 -4.73 -11.21
CA MET A 68 0.04 -3.63 -11.36
C MET A 68 -0.44 -2.68 -12.46
N LEU A 69 -0.39 -1.37 -12.21
CA LEU A 69 -0.62 -0.40 -13.27
C LEU A 69 0.38 -0.60 -14.41
N PRO A 70 -0.03 -0.41 -15.68
CA PRO A 70 0.90 -0.36 -16.80
C PRO A 70 2.00 0.69 -16.56
N LEU A 71 3.25 0.40 -16.92
CA LEU A 71 4.38 1.31 -16.67
C LEU A 71 4.17 2.70 -17.28
N ASP A 72 3.61 2.73 -18.49
CA ASP A 72 3.29 3.97 -19.21
C ASP A 72 2.26 4.84 -18.46
N ASP A 73 1.41 4.23 -17.62
CA ASP A 73 0.42 4.93 -16.78
C ASP A 73 0.98 5.37 -15.42
N VAL A 74 2.12 4.80 -15.02
CA VAL A 74 2.76 5.05 -13.73
C VAL A 74 3.65 6.29 -13.79
N SER A 75 4.63 6.34 -14.69
CA SER A 75 5.64 7.42 -14.73
C SER A 75 6.60 7.29 -15.91
N PHE A 76 7.20 8.42 -16.31
CA PHE A 76 8.45 8.45 -17.09
C PHE A 76 9.61 8.77 -16.13
N VAL A 77 10.13 7.76 -15.42
CA VAL A 77 11.36 7.93 -14.62
C VAL A 77 12.53 7.89 -15.60
N PRO A 78 13.23 9.01 -15.88
CA PRO A 78 14.34 9.00 -16.81
C PRO A 78 15.47 8.15 -16.24
N ARG A 79 16.14 7.37 -17.09
CA ARG A 79 17.41 6.74 -16.74
C ARG A 79 18.40 7.82 -16.33
N SER A 80 19.06 7.61 -15.21
CA SER A 80 20.08 8.53 -14.71
C SER A 80 21.28 7.74 -14.22
N ASN A 81 22.46 8.18 -14.62
CA ASN A 81 23.73 7.67 -14.11
C ASN A 81 24.10 8.34 -12.78
N ASP A 82 23.24 9.23 -12.25
CA ASP A 82 23.37 9.83 -10.92
C ASP A 82 22.86 8.84 -9.87
N THR A 83 23.74 8.46 -8.93
CA THR A 83 23.45 7.58 -7.78
C THR A 83 22.40 8.16 -6.83
N ASP A 84 22.01 9.42 -7.02
CA ASP A 84 20.93 10.07 -6.29
C ASP A 84 19.54 9.84 -6.90
N SER A 85 19.45 9.12 -8.01
CA SER A 85 18.20 8.91 -8.75
C SER A 85 17.48 7.66 -8.31
N VAL A 86 16.15 7.65 -8.45
CA VAL A 86 15.32 6.46 -8.20
C VAL A 86 15.44 5.51 -9.38
N VAL A 87 15.67 4.24 -9.10
CA VAL A 87 15.72 3.16 -10.10
C VAL A 87 14.41 2.39 -10.05
N LEU A 88 13.68 2.35 -11.17
CA LEU A 88 12.47 1.53 -11.31
C LEU A 88 12.82 0.18 -11.94
N THR A 89 12.42 -0.91 -11.31
CA THR A 89 12.64 -2.27 -11.82
C THR A 89 11.42 -3.15 -11.52
N ASP A 90 11.06 -4.05 -12.44
CA ASP A 90 10.04 -5.06 -12.17
C ASP A 90 10.76 -6.36 -11.76
N TYR A 91 10.50 -6.81 -10.53
CA TYR A 91 10.86 -8.13 -10.04
C TYR A 91 9.73 -9.10 -10.37
N THR A 92 9.96 -10.11 -11.19
CA THR A 92 8.99 -11.19 -11.43
C THR A 92 9.63 -12.51 -11.02
N ALA A 93 8.96 -13.27 -10.17
CA ALA A 93 9.43 -14.59 -9.77
C ALA A 93 9.46 -15.51 -11.01
N ILE A 94 10.64 -16.04 -11.32
CA ILE A 94 10.86 -16.88 -12.50
C ILE A 94 10.06 -18.18 -12.33
N GLY A 95 9.14 -18.45 -13.26
CA GLY A 95 8.31 -19.67 -13.24
C GLY A 95 7.07 -19.60 -12.35
N ALA A 96 6.87 -18.52 -11.58
CA ALA A 96 5.63 -18.29 -10.86
C ALA A 96 4.64 -17.54 -11.75
N GLN A 97 3.76 -18.29 -12.42
CA GLN A 97 2.58 -17.74 -13.06
C GLN A 97 1.42 -17.81 -12.07
N SER A 98 0.50 -16.86 -12.19
CA SER A 98 -0.69 -16.87 -11.39
C SER A 98 -1.57 -18.05 -11.82
N ALA A 99 -2.59 -18.43 -11.04
CA ALA A 99 -3.59 -19.40 -11.49
C ALA A 99 -4.21 -19.02 -12.86
N ASP A 100 -4.23 -17.73 -13.19
CA ASP A 100 -4.70 -17.15 -14.46
C ASP A 100 -3.57 -16.87 -15.48
N GLY A 101 -2.34 -17.36 -15.24
CA GLY A 101 -1.21 -17.27 -16.16
C GLY A 101 -0.36 -15.99 -16.08
N TYR A 102 -0.61 -15.08 -15.13
CA TYR A 102 0.13 -13.82 -15.00
C TYR A 102 1.37 -13.95 -14.14
N ALA A 103 2.50 -13.34 -14.51
CA ALA A 103 3.68 -13.33 -13.62
C ALA A 103 3.33 -12.79 -12.21
N ILE A 104 3.95 -13.34 -11.17
CA ILE A 104 3.83 -12.80 -9.80
C ILE A 104 5.13 -12.09 -9.45
N GLY A 105 5.02 -10.96 -8.76
CA GLY A 105 6.21 -10.20 -8.46
C GLY A 105 5.96 -8.85 -7.78
N LEU A 106 6.91 -7.96 -7.96
CA LEU A 106 6.99 -6.66 -7.33
C LEU A 106 7.51 -5.64 -8.33
N ARG A 107 6.82 -4.51 -8.48
CA ARG A 107 7.47 -3.34 -9.06
C ARG A 107 8.24 -2.63 -7.96
N MET A 108 9.50 -2.34 -8.17
CA MET A 108 10.36 -1.73 -7.16
C MET A 108 10.88 -0.37 -7.63
N ALA A 109 10.69 0.63 -6.77
CA ALA A 109 11.32 1.93 -6.85
C ALA A 109 12.44 1.98 -5.80
N LEU A 110 13.67 1.71 -6.25
CA LEU A 110 14.85 1.70 -5.40
C LEU A 110 15.39 3.13 -5.25
N ALA A 111 15.37 3.66 -4.04
CA ALA A 111 15.70 5.04 -3.72
C ALA A 111 16.93 5.15 -2.81
N PRO A 112 17.80 6.16 -2.98
CA PRO A 112 18.97 6.35 -2.14
C PRO A 112 18.60 6.78 -0.73
N GLN A 113 19.02 6.00 0.27
CA GLN A 113 18.76 6.26 1.69
C GLN A 113 19.40 7.57 2.16
N GLU A 114 20.58 7.90 1.66
CA GLU A 114 21.32 9.12 2.01
C GLU A 114 20.80 10.34 1.24
N SER A 115 19.82 10.19 0.34
CA SER A 115 19.25 11.28 -0.46
C SER A 115 17.74 11.15 -0.64
N ARG A 116 17.04 10.82 0.45
CA ARG A 116 15.57 10.65 0.47
C ARG A 116 14.83 11.87 -0.05
N LEU A 117 15.29 13.07 0.27
CA LEU A 117 14.67 14.30 -0.22
C LEU A 117 14.74 14.40 -1.76
N LYS A 118 15.91 14.13 -2.34
CA LYS A 118 16.11 14.16 -3.80
C LYS A 118 15.36 13.02 -4.48
N ALA A 119 15.29 11.85 -3.83
CA ALA A 119 14.43 10.74 -4.26
C ALA A 119 12.96 11.13 -4.26
N ALA A 120 12.47 11.78 -3.20
CA ALA A 120 11.08 12.23 -3.10
C ALA A 120 10.74 13.26 -4.18
N GLN A 121 11.66 14.19 -4.49
CA GLN A 121 11.54 15.11 -5.63
C GLN A 121 11.42 14.34 -6.93
N SER A 122 12.35 13.42 -7.21
CA SER A 122 12.36 12.62 -8.43
C SER A 122 11.07 11.80 -8.62
N MET A 123 10.56 11.22 -7.54
CA MET A 123 9.31 10.45 -7.57
C MET A 123 8.08 11.34 -7.80
N ALA A 124 8.05 12.54 -7.22
CA ALA A 124 6.96 13.50 -7.41
C ALA A 124 6.98 14.14 -8.81
N GLU A 125 8.16 14.50 -9.31
CA GLU A 125 8.36 15.14 -10.61
C GLU A 125 8.04 14.20 -11.77
N SER A 126 8.45 12.93 -11.64
CA SER A 126 8.16 11.90 -12.65
C SER A 126 6.69 11.45 -12.67
N GLY A 127 5.95 11.73 -11.60
CA GLY A 127 4.58 11.27 -11.41
C GLY A 127 4.47 9.83 -10.90
N LEU A 128 5.60 9.20 -10.51
CA LEU A 128 5.60 7.91 -9.84
C LEU A 128 4.74 7.96 -8.58
N ILE A 129 4.90 9.03 -7.79
CA ILE A 129 4.03 9.36 -6.66
C ILE A 129 3.15 10.56 -7.03
N LYS A 130 1.84 10.42 -6.79
CA LYS A 130 0.82 11.44 -7.00
C LYS A 130 0.06 11.70 -5.70
N THR A 131 -0.51 12.90 -5.57
CA THR A 131 -1.39 13.21 -4.45
C THR A 131 -2.56 12.22 -4.40
N GLY A 132 -2.84 11.71 -3.21
CA GLY A 132 -3.88 10.71 -2.97
C GLY A 132 -3.40 9.27 -3.08
N ASP A 133 -2.17 9.01 -3.51
CA ASP A 133 -1.60 7.67 -3.39
C ASP A 133 -1.53 7.26 -1.92
N ILE A 134 -1.93 6.01 -1.63
CA ILE A 134 -1.87 5.40 -0.31
C ILE A 134 -0.53 4.68 -0.19
N ILE A 135 0.18 4.96 0.89
CA ILE A 135 1.48 4.39 1.19
C ILE A 135 1.28 3.38 2.33
N VAL A 136 1.30 2.09 1.99
CA VAL A 136 1.22 1.00 2.97
C VAL A 136 2.62 0.58 3.36
N SER A 137 2.96 0.74 4.65
CA SER A 137 4.28 0.38 5.19
C SER A 137 4.29 -1.07 5.66
N THR A 138 5.25 -1.84 5.13
CA THR A 138 5.41 -3.26 5.43
C THR A 138 6.75 -3.48 6.12
N ARG A 139 6.76 -4.36 7.13
CA ARG A 139 7.94 -4.64 7.95
C ARG A 139 8.32 -6.11 7.89
N PRO A 140 9.03 -6.52 6.82
CA PRO A 140 9.45 -7.90 6.64
C PRO A 140 10.15 -8.52 7.86
N LEU A 141 10.93 -7.73 8.62
CA LEU A 141 11.69 -8.23 9.80
C LEU A 141 10.81 -8.81 10.89
N PHE A 142 9.52 -8.50 10.87
CA PHE A 142 8.55 -8.99 11.83
C PHE A 142 7.97 -10.36 11.47
N ALA A 143 8.26 -10.91 10.27
CA ALA A 143 7.80 -12.23 9.85
C ALA A 143 8.12 -13.32 10.88
N ASN A 144 9.34 -13.30 11.42
CA ASN A 144 9.84 -14.34 12.31
C ASN A 144 9.64 -14.02 13.81
N SER A 145 9.08 -12.86 14.14
CA SER A 145 8.97 -12.40 15.53
C SER A 145 7.54 -12.03 15.95
N LEU A 146 6.72 -11.47 15.06
CA LEU A 146 5.35 -11.01 15.35
C LEU A 146 4.36 -11.68 14.40
N GLN A 147 3.98 -12.91 14.71
CA GLN A 147 3.09 -13.72 13.84
C GLN A 147 1.70 -13.12 13.63
N TYR A 148 1.19 -12.35 14.57
CA TYR A 148 -0.08 -11.63 14.37
C TYR A 148 0.03 -10.56 13.26
N LEU A 149 1.24 -10.04 13.00
CA LEU A 149 1.48 -9.18 11.84
C LEU A 149 1.61 -9.98 10.55
N ALA A 150 2.13 -11.22 10.60
CA ALA A 150 2.19 -12.10 9.44
C ALA A 150 0.79 -12.41 8.88
N LEU A 151 -0.21 -12.61 9.75
CA LEU A 151 -1.63 -12.70 9.37
C LEU A 151 -2.12 -11.51 8.53
N GLN A 152 -1.50 -10.35 8.73
CA GLN A 152 -1.81 -9.08 8.07
C GLN A 152 -0.82 -8.72 6.96
N LEU A 153 -0.10 -9.71 6.42
CA LEU A 153 0.94 -9.54 5.40
C LEU A 153 2.04 -8.55 5.82
N LEU A 154 2.31 -8.47 7.13
CA LEU A 154 3.31 -7.57 7.72
C LEU A 154 3.06 -6.08 7.44
N ASN A 155 1.86 -5.74 6.96
CA ASN A 155 1.43 -4.35 6.80
C ASN A 155 1.18 -3.77 8.19
N THR A 156 1.80 -2.61 8.45
CA THR A 156 1.81 -2.01 9.80
C THR A 156 1.27 -0.60 9.83
N HIS A 157 1.24 0.09 8.69
CA HIS A 157 0.88 1.50 8.66
C HIS A 157 0.36 1.95 7.30
N ASN A 158 -0.49 2.98 7.30
CA ASN A 158 -0.98 3.65 6.09
C ASN A 158 -0.82 5.16 6.21
N SER A 159 -0.19 5.77 5.20
CA SER A 159 -0.23 7.23 5.01
C SER A 159 -0.78 7.60 3.64
N VAL A 160 -1.09 8.88 3.46
CA VAL A 160 -1.52 9.43 2.17
C VAL A 160 -0.48 10.40 1.65
N ALA A 161 -0.07 10.23 0.39
CA ALA A 161 0.86 11.11 -0.29
C ALA A 161 0.19 12.42 -0.70
N VAL A 162 0.90 13.53 -0.54
CA VAL A 162 0.50 14.87 -0.99
C VAL A 162 1.65 15.50 -1.74
N VAL A 163 1.48 15.70 -3.05
CA VAL A 163 2.44 16.39 -3.89
C VAL A 163 2.12 17.88 -3.89
N VAL A 164 3.08 18.70 -3.49
CA VAL A 164 3.02 20.16 -3.54
C VAL A 164 4.24 20.70 -4.27
N THR A 165 4.14 21.94 -4.76
CA THR A 165 5.28 22.66 -5.34
C THR A 165 5.82 23.64 -4.30
N GLU A 166 7.04 23.41 -3.80
CA GLU A 166 7.75 24.32 -2.91
C GLU A 166 9.02 24.82 -3.62
N ASN A 167 9.20 26.15 -3.68
CA ASN A 167 10.36 26.78 -4.35
C ASN A 167 10.59 26.30 -5.79
N GLY A 168 9.51 26.12 -6.55
CA GLY A 168 9.55 25.67 -7.95
C GLY A 168 9.86 24.18 -8.14
N LYS A 169 9.99 23.40 -7.07
CA LYS A 169 10.23 21.95 -7.13
C LYS A 169 9.02 21.18 -6.61
N LYS A 170 8.69 20.07 -7.27
CA LYS A 170 7.65 19.17 -6.76
C LYS A 170 8.24 18.29 -5.66
N LEU A 171 7.54 18.22 -4.55
CA LEU A 171 7.88 17.41 -3.40
C LEU A 171 6.62 16.68 -2.95
N PHE A 172 6.76 15.41 -2.60
CA PHE A 172 5.66 14.70 -1.97
C PHE A 172 5.92 14.57 -0.46
N TYR A 173 4.84 14.70 0.30
CA TYR A 173 4.78 14.55 1.75
C TYR A 173 3.85 13.38 2.10
N ASN A 174 4.09 12.69 3.20
CA ASN A 174 3.12 11.75 3.77
C ASN A 174 2.29 12.46 4.85
N ILE A 175 0.98 12.29 4.84
CA ILE A 175 0.12 12.63 5.99
C ILE A 175 -0.32 11.33 6.63
N ASP A 176 -0.18 11.26 7.94
CA ASP A 176 -0.28 10.03 8.70
C ASP A 176 -0.94 10.24 10.06
N MET A 177 -1.34 9.15 10.73
CA MET A 177 -1.78 9.15 12.13
C MET A 177 -0.96 8.12 12.93
N PRO A 178 -0.36 8.49 14.07
CA PRO A 178 -0.42 9.80 14.73
C PRO A 178 0.24 10.93 13.93
N MET A 179 -0.27 12.17 14.07
CA MET A 179 0.31 13.36 13.43
C MET A 179 1.36 14.02 14.34
N ASP A 180 2.31 13.23 14.84
CA ASP A 180 3.35 13.68 15.78
C ASP A 180 4.72 13.82 15.10
N GLU A 181 5.76 14.09 15.90
CA GLU A 181 7.14 14.24 15.43
C GLU A 181 7.68 12.97 14.76
N ASP A 182 7.33 11.81 15.30
CA ASP A 182 7.90 10.54 14.86
C ASP A 182 7.39 10.18 13.46
N MET A 183 6.14 10.52 13.15
CA MET A 183 5.52 10.25 11.85
C MET A 183 5.68 11.39 10.83
N LEU A 184 5.59 12.65 11.27
CA LEU A 184 5.55 13.81 10.38
C LEU A 184 6.78 14.73 10.46
N GLY A 185 7.68 14.52 11.41
CA GLY A 185 8.92 15.30 11.56
C GLY A 185 10.03 14.76 10.66
N GLY A 186 10.49 15.54 9.68
CA GLY A 186 11.63 15.17 8.83
C GLY A 186 12.96 15.69 9.39
N ALA A 187 13.97 14.82 9.49
CA ALA A 187 15.30 15.20 10.01
C ALA A 187 16.03 16.18 9.09
N ALA A 188 15.77 16.14 7.78
CA ALA A 188 16.50 16.94 6.80
C ALA A 188 15.93 18.35 6.60
N LEU A 189 14.67 18.60 7.00
CA LEU A 189 13.96 19.82 6.65
C LEU A 189 13.23 20.51 7.82
N GLY A 190 13.36 19.97 9.04
CA GLY A 190 12.70 20.49 10.24
C GLY A 190 11.31 19.88 10.46
N PHE A 191 10.80 20.07 11.68
CA PHE A 191 9.49 19.56 12.10
C PHE A 191 8.36 19.99 11.13
N GLY A 192 7.50 19.07 10.71
CA GLY A 192 6.34 19.35 9.84
C GLY A 192 6.58 19.18 8.33
N LYS A 193 7.77 18.73 7.93
CA LYS A 193 8.06 18.32 6.55
C LYS A 193 8.22 16.80 6.51
N SER A 194 7.09 16.12 6.41
CA SER A 194 6.94 14.66 6.35
C SER A 194 7.38 14.07 5.01
N VAL A 195 8.64 14.23 4.62
CA VAL A 195 9.14 13.74 3.33
C VAL A 195 9.62 12.29 3.48
N ILE A 196 8.76 11.35 3.92
CA ILE A 196 9.11 9.94 4.26
C ILE A 196 10.56 9.83 4.79
N ASP A 197 10.98 10.72 5.67
CA ASP A 197 12.35 10.82 6.21
C ASP A 197 12.31 11.00 7.73
N SER A 198 11.13 10.82 8.31
CA SER A 198 10.92 10.88 9.74
C SER A 198 11.61 9.73 10.47
N PRO A 199 11.78 9.83 11.80
CA PRO A 199 12.33 8.74 12.60
C PRO A 199 11.63 7.40 12.32
N HIS A 200 10.29 7.43 12.19
CA HIS A 200 9.50 6.24 11.85
C HIS A 200 9.96 5.58 10.54
N PHE A 201 10.29 6.34 9.49
CA PHE A 201 10.66 5.76 8.20
C PHE A 201 12.17 5.55 7.99
N THR A 202 13.02 5.88 8.96
CA THR A 202 14.48 5.91 8.79
C THR A 202 15.26 5.16 9.88
N LYS A 203 15.22 5.64 11.13
CA LYS A 203 16.16 5.25 12.19
C LYS A 203 15.86 3.85 12.74
N ASP A 204 14.58 3.53 12.88
CA ASP A 204 14.15 2.30 13.54
C ASP A 204 13.78 1.17 12.56
N ASN A 205 13.84 1.43 11.25
CA ASN A 205 13.14 0.62 10.23
C ASN A 205 13.93 0.38 8.94
N LYS A 206 15.20 -0.02 9.09
CA LYS A 206 16.15 -0.21 7.98
C LYS A 206 15.67 -1.17 6.87
N ASN A 207 14.76 -2.10 7.19
CA ASN A 207 14.25 -3.07 6.22
C ASN A 207 12.80 -2.85 5.79
N MET A 208 12.15 -1.78 6.24
CA MET A 208 10.80 -1.46 5.82
C MET A 208 10.73 -1.19 4.31
N ILE A 209 9.61 -1.60 3.72
CA ILE A 209 9.23 -1.29 2.35
C ILE A 209 7.89 -0.57 2.36
N MET A 210 7.58 0.14 1.28
CA MET A 210 6.32 0.88 1.18
C MET A 210 5.61 0.57 -0.12
N HIS A 211 4.48 -0.11 -0.06
CA HIS A 211 3.63 -0.30 -1.22
C HIS A 211 2.86 0.98 -1.51
N ILE A 212 2.87 1.38 -2.77
CA ILE A 212 2.17 2.56 -3.27
C ILE A 212 0.94 2.07 -4.00
N LEU A 213 -0.22 2.45 -3.48
CA LEU A 213 -1.52 2.07 -4.02
C LEU A 213 -2.22 3.33 -4.52
N ARG A 214 -2.79 3.28 -5.72
CA ARG A 214 -3.44 4.43 -6.35
C ARG A 214 -4.95 4.26 -6.39
N PRO A 215 -5.72 5.18 -5.79
CA PRO A 215 -7.17 5.20 -5.93
C PRO A 215 -7.63 5.42 -7.38
N ARG A 216 -8.62 4.64 -7.81
CA ARG A 216 -9.29 4.79 -9.11
C ARG A 216 -10.28 5.94 -9.07
N LEU A 217 -9.78 7.12 -9.40
CA LEU A 217 -10.54 8.37 -9.32
C LEU A 217 -10.71 9.04 -10.68
N ASN A 218 -11.89 9.62 -10.92
CA ASN A 218 -12.09 10.53 -12.04
C ASN A 218 -11.40 11.90 -11.78
N SER A 219 -11.36 12.77 -12.80
CA SER A 219 -10.66 14.07 -12.70
C SER A 219 -11.21 14.99 -11.60
N ASN A 220 -12.53 15.01 -11.39
CA ASN A 220 -13.15 15.83 -10.34
C ASN A 220 -12.79 15.31 -8.95
N GLN A 221 -12.85 13.99 -8.77
CA GLN A 221 -12.46 13.32 -7.52
C GLN A 221 -10.98 13.56 -7.18
N LYS A 222 -10.09 13.48 -8.18
CA LYS A 222 -8.66 13.82 -8.03
C LYS A 222 -8.48 15.27 -7.58
N ALA A 223 -9.18 16.21 -8.22
CA ALA A 223 -9.11 17.63 -7.87
C ALA A 223 -9.62 17.92 -6.46
N ASN A 224 -10.72 17.28 -6.04
CA ASN A 224 -11.25 17.41 -4.68
C ASN A 224 -10.29 16.83 -3.63
N LEU A 225 -9.76 15.63 -3.90
CA LEU A 225 -8.82 14.97 -3.00
C LEU A 225 -7.54 15.80 -2.79
N GLN A 226 -7.00 16.40 -3.86
CA GLN A 226 -5.87 17.32 -3.77
C GLN A 226 -6.16 18.44 -2.75
N LYS A 227 -7.30 19.11 -2.87
CA LYS A 227 -7.66 20.23 -1.98
C LYS A 227 -7.81 19.79 -0.52
N TRP A 228 -8.45 18.64 -0.27
CA TRP A 228 -8.60 18.12 1.09
C TRP A 228 -7.25 17.78 1.72
N LEU A 229 -6.37 17.14 0.96
CA LEU A 229 -5.06 16.75 1.41
C LEU A 229 -4.11 17.94 1.63
N GLU A 230 -4.16 18.97 0.79
CA GLU A 230 -3.43 20.21 1.02
C GLU A 230 -3.90 20.92 2.31
N LYS A 231 -5.22 21.01 2.53
CA LYS A 231 -5.76 21.56 3.79
C LYS A 231 -5.30 20.73 4.99
N SER A 232 -5.31 19.40 4.86
CA SER A 232 -4.82 18.50 5.91
C SER A 232 -3.33 18.72 6.20
N LEU A 233 -2.49 18.84 5.17
CA LEU A 233 -1.06 19.13 5.32
C LEU A 233 -0.82 20.43 6.08
N ILE A 234 -1.57 21.49 5.75
CA ILE A 234 -1.51 22.78 6.44
C ILE A 234 -1.88 22.63 7.92
N LYS A 235 -2.97 21.92 8.22
CA LYS A 235 -3.44 21.69 9.61
C LYS A 235 -2.49 20.85 10.44
N ALA A 236 -1.90 19.82 9.83
CA ALA A 236 -0.89 18.97 10.47
C ALA A 236 0.38 19.77 10.79
N ARG A 237 0.90 20.56 9.83
CA ARG A 237 2.04 21.45 10.02
C ARG A 237 1.80 22.48 11.12
N ALA A 238 0.60 23.04 11.18
CA ALA A 238 0.22 24.03 12.18
C ALA A 238 -0.11 23.41 13.57
N LYS A 239 -0.13 22.08 13.70
CA LYS A 239 -0.51 21.35 14.93
C LYS A 239 -1.88 21.75 15.48
N THR A 240 -2.82 22.13 14.61
CA THR A 240 -4.13 22.65 15.04
C THR A 240 -5.20 21.59 15.22
N ILE A 241 -4.92 20.33 14.85
CA ILE A 241 -5.91 19.24 14.89
C ILE A 241 -5.49 18.10 15.82
N TYR A 242 -4.19 17.82 15.94
CA TYR A 242 -3.66 16.70 16.73
C TYR A 242 -2.86 17.21 17.94
N PRO A 243 -2.98 16.57 19.13
CA PRO A 243 -3.87 15.44 19.45
C PRO A 243 -5.27 15.86 19.93
N GLU A 244 -5.53 17.17 20.06
CA GLU A 244 -6.71 17.69 20.79
C GLU A 244 -8.05 17.27 20.17
N PHE A 245 -8.18 17.36 18.84
CA PHE A 245 -9.44 17.08 18.14
C PHE A 245 -9.43 15.74 17.41
N VAL A 246 -8.25 15.31 16.97
CA VAL A 246 -8.02 13.99 16.39
C VAL A 246 -6.85 13.35 17.11
N SER A 247 -6.98 12.10 17.54
CA SER A 247 -5.92 11.36 18.23
C SER A 247 -5.79 9.92 17.70
N PHE A 248 -4.63 9.30 17.93
CA PHE A 248 -4.40 7.94 17.48
C PHE A 248 -5.14 6.93 18.36
N ASN A 249 -5.91 6.04 17.74
CA ASN A 249 -6.59 4.96 18.44
C ASN A 249 -5.64 3.77 18.64
N LYS A 250 -5.34 3.45 19.91
CA LYS A 250 -4.49 2.31 20.27
C LYS A 250 -5.26 1.01 20.47
N ASP A 251 -6.59 1.08 20.58
CA ASP A 251 -7.44 -0.10 20.74
C ASP A 251 -7.92 -0.56 19.37
N TYR A 252 -7.29 -1.62 18.85
CA TYR A 252 -7.61 -2.20 17.54
C TYR A 252 -8.95 -2.96 17.51
N ASN A 253 -9.63 -3.09 18.66
CA ASN A 253 -10.95 -3.70 18.78
C ASN A 253 -12.11 -2.69 18.84
N ASP A 254 -11.82 -1.38 18.84
CA ASP A 254 -12.84 -0.32 18.82
C ASP A 254 -12.56 0.69 17.69
N PRO A 255 -12.79 0.34 16.41
CA PRO A 255 -12.62 1.28 15.29
C PRO A 255 -13.52 2.52 15.46
N THR A 256 -13.09 3.66 14.91
CA THR A 256 -13.94 4.87 14.87
C THR A 256 -15.23 4.58 14.13
N TYR A 257 -15.10 3.88 12.99
CA TYR A 257 -16.23 3.50 12.17
C TYR A 257 -17.18 2.58 12.94
N LYS A 258 -18.48 2.81 12.80
CA LYS A 258 -19.53 1.98 13.40
C LYS A 258 -20.33 1.27 12.31
N SER A 259 -20.70 0.02 12.56
CA SER A 259 -21.38 -0.86 11.58
C SER A 259 -22.76 -0.37 11.11
N ASN A 260 -23.31 0.67 11.74
CA ASN A 260 -24.55 1.32 11.33
C ASN A 260 -24.40 2.25 10.10
N GLY A 261 -23.20 2.38 9.53
CA GLY A 261 -22.92 3.21 8.37
C GLY A 261 -22.85 4.71 8.68
N ASP A 262 -22.67 5.08 9.96
CA ASP A 262 -22.55 6.49 10.35
C ASP A 262 -21.20 7.07 9.90
N LEU A 263 -21.26 8.09 9.04
CA LEU A 263 -20.12 8.85 8.53
C LEU A 263 -19.98 10.23 9.19
N SER A 264 -20.63 10.46 10.34
CA SER A 264 -20.55 11.71 11.09
C SER A 264 -19.11 12.08 11.49
N PHE A 265 -18.26 11.09 11.78
CA PHE A 265 -16.85 11.31 12.08
C PHE A 265 -16.08 11.85 10.86
N VAL A 266 -16.40 11.38 9.64
CA VAL A 266 -15.83 11.91 8.38
C VAL A 266 -16.21 13.38 8.22
N ALA A 267 -17.47 13.71 8.50
CA ALA A 267 -17.96 15.08 8.45
C ALA A 267 -17.24 15.98 9.48
N ASP A 268 -16.99 15.49 10.69
CA ASP A 268 -16.26 16.25 11.72
C ASP A 268 -14.77 16.45 11.37
N VAL A 269 -14.10 15.46 10.78
CA VAL A 269 -12.74 15.66 10.25
C VAL A 269 -12.75 16.76 9.18
N ALA A 270 -13.68 16.70 8.22
CA ALA A 270 -13.81 17.73 7.19
C ALA A 270 -14.09 19.11 7.76
N ARG A 271 -14.93 19.23 8.80
CA ARG A 271 -15.15 20.50 9.53
C ARG A 271 -13.84 21.03 10.11
N LEU A 272 -13.04 20.20 10.78
CA LEU A 272 -11.74 20.62 11.31
C LEU A 272 -10.81 21.14 10.19
N LEU A 273 -10.76 20.44 9.05
CA LEU A 273 -9.96 20.85 7.88
C LEU A 273 -10.44 22.19 7.29
N LEU A 274 -11.74 22.47 7.36
CA LEU A 274 -12.34 23.74 6.98
C LEU A 274 -12.25 24.84 8.07
N SER A 275 -11.58 24.57 9.20
CA SER A 275 -11.55 25.46 10.38
C SER A 275 -12.93 25.73 10.99
N GLN A 276 -13.85 24.79 10.82
CA GLN A 276 -15.18 24.79 11.41
C GLN A 276 -15.18 23.93 12.69
N LYS A 277 -16.15 24.19 13.57
CA LYS A 277 -16.31 23.44 14.83
C LYS A 277 -16.90 22.06 14.55
N MET A 278 -16.33 21.01 15.14
CA MET A 278 -16.96 19.68 15.19
C MET A 278 -18.34 19.73 15.84
N GLN A 279 -19.24 18.87 15.39
CA GLN A 279 -20.65 18.86 15.79
C GLN A 279 -21.03 17.62 16.59
N VAL A 280 -20.36 16.49 16.35
CA VAL A 280 -20.73 15.19 16.96
C VAL A 280 -19.68 14.77 17.98
N TYR A 281 -18.41 14.83 17.62
CA TYR A 281 -17.31 14.39 18.45
C TYR A 281 -16.60 15.57 19.12
N LYS A 282 -16.10 15.33 20.34
CA LYS A 282 -15.15 16.24 21.01
C LYS A 282 -13.70 15.92 20.65
N ASN A 283 -13.42 14.64 20.46
CA ASN A 283 -12.15 14.11 19.97
C ASN A 283 -12.46 12.84 19.16
N ILE A 284 -11.87 12.72 17.97
CA ILE A 284 -12.00 11.54 17.12
C ILE A 284 -10.74 10.71 17.28
N LYS A 285 -10.89 9.50 17.82
CA LYS A 285 -9.79 8.51 17.91
C LYS A 285 -9.81 7.64 16.67
N MET A 286 -8.77 7.66 15.86
CA MET A 286 -8.72 6.89 14.60
C MET A 286 -7.37 6.20 14.37
N TYR A 287 -7.38 5.10 13.62
CA TYR A 287 -6.17 4.45 13.09
C TYR A 287 -5.55 5.25 11.92
N CYS A 288 -4.29 4.96 11.59
CA CYS A 288 -3.60 5.47 10.38
C CYS A 288 -4.40 5.25 9.09
N SER A 289 -4.93 4.04 8.96
CA SER A 289 -5.68 3.61 7.79
C SER A 289 -7.11 4.13 7.76
N GLU A 290 -7.72 4.42 8.93
CA GLU A 290 -8.99 5.14 9.02
C GLU A 290 -8.83 6.59 8.54
N PHE A 291 -7.74 7.28 8.91
CA PHE A 291 -7.46 8.62 8.38
C PHE A 291 -7.34 8.61 6.84
N SER A 292 -6.59 7.65 6.30
CA SER A 292 -6.45 7.46 4.85
C SER A 292 -7.83 7.24 4.20
N TRP A 293 -8.67 6.40 4.81
CA TRP A 293 -10.03 6.13 4.34
C TRP A 293 -10.93 7.37 4.42
N VAL A 294 -10.86 8.16 5.49
CA VAL A 294 -11.63 9.41 5.66
C VAL A 294 -11.34 10.38 4.50
N MET A 295 -10.06 10.53 4.12
CA MET A 295 -9.70 11.39 2.99
C MET A 295 -10.32 10.90 1.67
N LEU A 296 -10.36 9.58 1.46
CA LEU A 296 -10.99 8.97 0.29
C LEU A 296 -12.52 9.07 0.31
N SER A 297 -13.14 9.13 1.48
CA SER A 297 -14.59 9.33 1.62
C SER A 297 -15.06 10.77 1.34
N LEU A 298 -14.12 11.71 1.14
CA LEU A 298 -14.36 13.11 0.81
C LEU A 298 -14.19 13.45 -0.68
N ILE A 299 -13.85 12.48 -1.54
CA ILE A 299 -13.53 12.69 -2.97
C ILE A 299 -14.69 13.31 -3.78
N ASP A 300 -15.94 13.06 -3.37
CA ASP A 300 -17.13 13.62 -4.02
C ASP A 300 -17.52 15.00 -3.44
N CYS A 301 -16.84 15.46 -2.38
CA CYS A 301 -17.05 16.78 -1.76
C CYS A 301 -16.00 17.78 -2.25
N ASN A 302 -16.42 18.88 -2.88
CA ASN A 302 -15.50 19.96 -3.24
C ASN A 302 -15.40 20.96 -2.07
N PRO A 303 -14.26 21.03 -1.36
CA PRO A 303 -14.16 21.82 -0.14
C PRO A 303 -14.34 23.33 -0.36
N ASP A 304 -14.23 23.83 -1.59
CA ASP A 304 -14.40 25.26 -1.88
C ASP A 304 -15.85 25.62 -2.18
N THR A 305 -16.67 24.68 -2.64
CA THR A 305 -18.07 24.94 -3.03
C THR A 305 -19.08 24.28 -2.11
N THR A 306 -18.71 23.22 -1.38
CA THR A 306 -19.61 22.51 -0.45
C THR A 306 -19.29 22.82 1.01
N ALA A 307 -18.43 23.79 1.32
CA ALA A 307 -18.03 24.12 2.70
C ALA A 307 -19.21 24.44 3.62
N ASP A 308 -20.27 25.04 3.07
CA ASP A 308 -21.46 25.43 3.82
C ASP A 308 -22.32 24.22 4.25
N ASP A 309 -22.27 23.11 3.50
CA ASP A 309 -22.98 21.89 3.87
C ASP A 309 -22.43 21.30 5.17
N PHE A 310 -21.14 21.52 5.45
CA PHE A 310 -20.47 21.07 6.67
C PHE A 310 -20.80 21.91 7.91
N LYS A 311 -21.40 23.10 7.77
CA LYS A 311 -21.76 23.94 8.93
C LYS A 311 -22.89 23.36 9.79
N LYS A 312 -23.67 22.44 9.23
CA LYS A 312 -24.81 21.77 9.91
C LYS A 312 -24.32 20.49 10.60
N SER A 313 -25.06 19.98 11.59
CA SER A 313 -24.73 18.73 12.28
C SER A 313 -24.87 17.48 11.41
N LYS A 314 -25.80 17.50 10.44
CA LYS A 314 -26.03 16.38 9.50
C LYS A 314 -24.80 16.13 8.62
N THR A 315 -24.49 14.86 8.37
CA THR A 315 -23.49 14.42 7.39
C THR A 315 -23.89 14.87 5.98
N PRO A 316 -23.04 15.66 5.28
CA PRO A 316 -23.29 16.07 3.89
C PRO A 316 -23.46 14.86 2.94
N ALA A 317 -24.37 14.97 1.96
CA ALA A 317 -24.68 13.88 1.04
C ALA A 317 -23.54 13.54 0.06
N CYS A 318 -22.55 14.44 -0.11
CA CYS A 318 -21.36 14.17 -0.89
C CYS A 318 -20.40 13.20 -0.18
N ILE A 319 -20.51 13.01 1.13
CA ILE A 319 -19.70 12.04 1.87
C ILE A 319 -20.23 10.64 1.59
N LYS A 320 -19.35 9.75 1.13
CA LYS A 320 -19.68 8.36 0.83
C LYS A 320 -18.54 7.45 1.25
N GLU A 321 -18.87 6.20 1.57
CA GLU A 321 -17.86 5.18 1.78
C GLU A 321 -17.06 4.96 0.49
N PHE A 322 -15.73 5.06 0.57
CA PHE A 322 -14.87 4.70 -0.56
C PHE A 322 -14.89 3.19 -0.84
N PHE A 323 -14.78 2.40 0.23
CA PHE A 323 -15.10 0.98 0.30
C PHE A 323 -15.60 0.65 1.71
N LYS A 324 -16.33 -0.46 1.87
CA LYS A 324 -16.89 -0.90 3.16
C LYS A 324 -15.81 -1.45 4.09
N PRO A 325 -15.96 -1.35 5.41
CA PRO A 325 -14.98 -1.93 6.32
C PRO A 325 -15.00 -3.44 6.18
N VAL A 326 -13.79 -3.99 6.10
CA VAL A 326 -13.57 -5.40 5.78
C VAL A 326 -13.63 -6.23 7.05
N GLN A 327 -14.21 -7.42 6.94
CA GLN A 327 -14.18 -8.43 7.99
C GLN A 327 -12.85 -9.16 8.01
N MET A 328 -12.64 -10.01 9.01
CA MET A 328 -11.40 -10.78 9.15
C MET A 328 -11.18 -11.72 7.95
N PHE A 329 -12.17 -12.53 7.59
CA PHE A 329 -12.11 -13.47 6.48
C PHE A 329 -13.31 -13.30 5.54
N GLY A 330 -13.05 -13.21 4.24
CA GLY A 330 -14.01 -12.98 3.16
C GLY A 330 -14.77 -14.22 2.72
N SER A 331 -15.44 -14.13 1.58
CA SER A 331 -16.26 -15.20 0.97
C SER A 331 -15.65 -15.81 -0.28
N ALA A 332 -14.51 -15.29 -0.77
CA ALA A 332 -13.89 -15.71 -2.03
C ALA A 332 -13.59 -17.22 -2.09
N PHE A 333 -13.30 -17.84 -0.94
CA PHE A 333 -13.00 -19.27 -0.84
C PHE A 333 -14.19 -20.13 -0.36
N SER A 334 -15.34 -19.51 -0.09
CA SER A 334 -16.55 -20.23 0.31
C SER A 334 -17.22 -20.92 -0.88
N GLY A 335 -17.97 -22.01 -0.60
CA GLY A 335 -18.77 -22.70 -1.62
C GLY A 335 -20.11 -22.01 -1.92
N GLY A 336 -20.47 -20.99 -1.13
CA GLY A 336 -21.64 -20.14 -1.38
C GLY A 336 -21.41 -19.14 -2.52
N GLN A 337 -22.49 -18.56 -3.05
CA GLN A 337 -22.36 -17.41 -3.94
C GLN A 337 -21.77 -16.24 -3.15
N ALA A 338 -20.49 -15.97 -3.37
CA ALA A 338 -19.82 -14.81 -2.81
C ALA A 338 -20.55 -13.55 -3.29
N SER A 339 -21.03 -12.72 -2.35
CA SER A 339 -21.43 -11.38 -2.72
C SER A 339 -20.17 -10.58 -2.98
N ASP A 340 -20.16 -9.78 -4.04
CA ASP A 340 -19.07 -8.84 -4.37
C ASP A 340 -18.61 -8.00 -3.17
N LEU A 341 -19.47 -7.78 -2.17
CA LEU A 341 -19.25 -6.88 -1.03
C LEU A 341 -18.39 -7.45 0.11
N ASP A 342 -18.15 -8.76 0.16
CA ASP A 342 -17.33 -9.39 1.21
C ASP A 342 -16.42 -10.47 0.58
N LEU A 343 -15.88 -10.21 -0.63
CA LEU A 343 -15.05 -11.18 -1.37
C LEU A 343 -13.81 -11.55 -0.57
N TYR A 344 -13.00 -10.57 -0.18
CA TYR A 344 -11.78 -10.81 0.60
C TYR A 344 -11.81 -10.03 1.92
N GLY A 345 -11.32 -10.68 2.98
CA GLY A 345 -11.13 -10.12 4.31
C GLY A 345 -9.67 -9.68 4.55
N MET A 346 -9.45 -9.05 5.71
CA MET A 346 -8.15 -8.52 6.12
C MET A 346 -7.05 -9.59 6.19
N ASN A 347 -7.42 -10.81 6.58
CA ASN A 347 -6.49 -11.90 6.80
C ASN A 347 -6.50 -12.91 5.65
N ASP A 348 -7.25 -12.65 4.56
CA ASP A 348 -7.25 -13.52 3.38
C ASP A 348 -5.99 -13.36 2.51
N GLY A 349 -5.09 -12.43 2.88
CA GLY A 349 -3.88 -12.15 2.11
C GLY A 349 -3.01 -13.39 1.86
N ILE A 350 -2.73 -14.19 2.91
CA ILE A 350 -1.90 -15.40 2.80
C ILE A 350 -2.51 -16.41 1.81
N PRO A 351 -3.76 -16.92 2.00
CA PRO A 351 -4.34 -17.87 1.05
C PRO A 351 -4.55 -17.25 -0.33
N PHE A 352 -4.85 -15.95 -0.41
CA PHE A 352 -4.91 -15.24 -1.70
C PHE A 352 -3.57 -15.32 -2.44
N LEU A 353 -2.46 -14.95 -1.81
CA LEU A 353 -1.14 -14.99 -2.45
C LEU A 353 -0.74 -16.42 -2.86
N ILE A 354 -0.99 -17.41 -2.01
CA ILE A 354 -0.72 -18.83 -2.34
C ILE A 354 -1.54 -19.28 -3.54
N THR A 355 -2.86 -19.05 -3.54
CA THR A 355 -3.73 -19.43 -4.65
C THR A 355 -3.36 -18.72 -5.93
N GLN A 356 -2.88 -17.47 -5.83
CA GLN A 356 -2.31 -16.79 -6.98
C GLN A 356 -1.10 -17.57 -7.50
N THR A 357 -0.14 -18.06 -6.71
CA THR A 357 1.05 -18.78 -7.23
C THR A 357 0.83 -20.04 -8.08
N GLY A 358 -0.38 -20.61 -8.09
CA GLY A 358 -0.61 -21.92 -8.71
C GLY A 358 0.16 -23.05 -8.03
N ALA A 359 0.65 -22.84 -6.79
CA ALA A 359 1.34 -23.87 -6.02
C ALA A 359 0.44 -25.10 -5.84
N LEU A 360 1.06 -26.29 -5.89
CA LEU A 360 0.39 -27.54 -5.56
C LEU A 360 -0.14 -27.48 -4.11
N PRO A 361 -1.27 -28.13 -3.78
CA PRO A 361 -1.89 -28.01 -2.45
C PRO A 361 -0.93 -28.25 -1.29
N GLN A 362 -0.09 -29.28 -1.37
CA GLN A 362 0.90 -29.57 -0.31
C GLN A 362 1.93 -28.46 -0.16
N THR A 363 2.49 -27.95 -1.27
CA THR A 363 3.41 -26.81 -1.26
C THR A 363 2.73 -25.56 -0.69
N GLY A 364 1.45 -25.34 -1.00
CA GLY A 364 0.65 -24.29 -0.38
C GLY A 364 0.52 -24.48 1.14
N MET A 365 0.28 -25.70 1.61
CA MET A 365 0.20 -25.98 3.05
C MET A 365 1.54 -25.73 3.75
N ASP A 366 2.65 -26.11 3.13
CA ASP A 366 3.99 -25.86 3.66
C ASP A 366 4.29 -24.35 3.71
N LEU A 367 3.81 -23.57 2.72
CA LEU A 367 3.90 -22.10 2.73
C LEU A 367 3.03 -21.46 3.82
N VAL A 368 1.84 -22.01 4.12
CA VAL A 368 1.03 -21.57 5.26
C VAL A 368 1.76 -21.81 6.58
N ASP A 369 2.38 -22.98 6.74
CA ASP A 369 3.13 -23.31 7.96
C ASP A 369 4.41 -22.48 8.08
N PHE A 370 5.09 -22.21 6.97
CA PHE A 370 6.19 -21.26 6.94
C PHE A 370 5.74 -19.85 7.34
N ALA A 371 4.59 -19.40 6.83
CA ALA A 371 4.08 -18.07 7.09
C ALA A 371 3.58 -17.91 8.55
N LEU A 372 3.03 -18.97 9.11
CA LEU A 372 2.44 -18.99 10.45
C LEU A 372 2.94 -20.21 11.24
N PRO A 373 4.23 -20.25 11.61
CA PRO A 373 4.83 -21.42 12.24
C PRO A 373 4.31 -21.68 13.67
N GLY A 374 3.54 -20.74 14.24
CA GLY A 374 3.03 -20.82 15.61
C GLY A 374 4.05 -20.31 16.63
N VAL A 375 3.59 -19.96 17.83
CA VAL A 375 4.35 -19.24 18.88
C VAL A 375 5.52 -20.01 19.50
N ASP A 376 5.84 -21.21 19.04
CA ASP A 376 6.87 -22.08 19.62
C ASP A 376 8.31 -21.64 19.31
N HIS A 377 8.49 -20.60 18.49
CA HIS A 377 9.80 -19.97 18.28
C HIS A 377 10.01 -18.80 19.24
N ASP A 378 11.11 -18.84 20.00
CA ASP A 378 11.47 -17.77 20.92
C ASP A 378 11.58 -16.43 20.19
N ALA A 379 10.69 -15.51 20.58
CA ALA A 379 10.66 -14.11 20.19
C ALA A 379 11.84 -13.33 20.81
N GLU A 380 13.08 -13.76 20.56
CA GLU A 380 14.28 -13.07 21.02
C GLU A 380 14.30 -11.63 20.46
N GLY A 381 14.61 -10.66 21.31
CA GLY A 381 14.65 -9.25 20.93
C GLY A 381 13.30 -8.49 20.93
N LEU A 382 12.16 -9.16 21.15
CA LEU A 382 10.88 -8.47 21.32
C LEU A 382 10.69 -7.89 22.72
N SER A 383 10.08 -6.70 22.80
CA SER A 383 9.69 -6.11 24.08
C SER A 383 8.66 -6.97 24.80
N SER A 384 8.57 -6.84 26.13
CA SER A 384 7.60 -7.58 26.95
C SER A 384 6.15 -7.37 26.50
N GLY A 385 5.80 -6.18 26.01
CA GLY A 385 4.48 -5.88 25.46
C GLY A 385 4.19 -6.64 24.16
N HIS A 386 5.16 -6.74 23.25
CA HIS A 386 4.99 -7.53 22.03
C HIS A 386 4.92 -9.03 22.29
N LYS A 387 5.67 -9.53 23.28
CA LYS A 387 5.56 -10.92 23.73
C LYS A 387 4.17 -11.22 24.32
N ALA A 388 3.63 -10.32 25.14
CA ALA A 388 2.28 -10.45 25.69
C ALA A 388 1.21 -10.50 24.59
N MET A 389 1.29 -9.58 23.62
CA MET A 389 0.37 -9.57 22.47
C MET A 389 0.48 -10.83 21.62
N ALA A 390 1.70 -11.33 21.36
CA ALA A 390 1.91 -12.56 20.62
C ALA A 390 1.27 -13.77 21.33
N ALA A 391 1.41 -13.86 22.65
CA ALA A 391 0.78 -14.91 23.45
C ALA A 391 -0.76 -14.80 23.45
N GLU A 392 -1.30 -13.58 23.53
CA GLU A 392 -2.75 -13.32 23.46
C GLU A 392 -3.33 -13.72 22.09
N MET A 393 -2.60 -13.44 21.01
CA MET A 393 -3.04 -13.70 19.64
C MET A 393 -2.80 -15.15 19.19
N ALA A 394 -2.02 -15.95 19.92
CA ALA A 394 -1.68 -17.32 19.57
C ALA A 394 -2.89 -18.23 19.26
N PRO A 395 -3.99 -18.22 20.05
CA PRO A 395 -5.16 -19.04 19.74
C PRO A 395 -5.82 -18.65 18.42
N LEU A 396 -5.81 -17.35 18.08
CA LEU A 396 -6.36 -16.86 16.83
C LEU A 396 -5.48 -17.27 15.64
N ILE A 397 -4.16 -17.12 15.76
CA ILE A 397 -3.18 -17.54 14.73
C ILE A 397 -3.33 -19.03 14.42
N LYS A 398 -3.45 -19.88 15.45
CA LYS A 398 -3.65 -21.31 15.27
C LYS A 398 -4.93 -21.63 14.50
N LYS A 399 -6.03 -20.95 14.82
CA LYS A 399 -7.30 -21.13 14.10
C LYS A 399 -7.22 -20.61 12.66
N ALA A 400 -6.51 -19.51 12.43
CA ALA A 400 -6.29 -18.94 11.10
C ALA A 400 -5.44 -19.86 10.21
N ASN A 401 -4.36 -20.45 10.75
CA ASN A 401 -3.57 -21.47 10.04
C ASN A 401 -4.46 -22.65 9.61
N GLY A 402 -5.29 -23.17 10.53
CA GLY A 402 -6.26 -24.22 10.21
C GLY A 402 -7.26 -23.80 9.11
N TYR A 403 -7.78 -22.58 9.19
CA TYR A 403 -8.67 -22.02 8.15
C TYR A 403 -7.98 -21.95 6.78
N PHE A 404 -6.73 -21.51 6.70
CA PHE A 404 -5.99 -21.45 5.43
C PHE A 404 -5.74 -22.84 4.84
N LYS A 405 -5.46 -23.84 5.67
CA LYS A 405 -5.33 -25.23 5.22
C LYS A 405 -6.66 -25.79 4.67
N LEU A 406 -7.80 -25.39 5.23
CA LEU A 406 -9.11 -25.75 4.68
C LEU A 406 -9.36 -25.14 3.30
N ILE A 407 -8.91 -23.90 3.07
CA ILE A 407 -8.96 -23.25 1.75
C ILE A 407 -8.17 -24.05 0.72
N LEU A 408 -6.93 -24.41 1.04
CA LEU A 408 -6.06 -25.15 0.13
C LEU A 408 -6.52 -26.60 -0.11
N ALA A 409 -7.29 -27.17 0.81
CA ALA A 409 -7.94 -28.47 0.66
C ALA A 409 -9.31 -28.38 -0.05
N GLU A 410 -9.75 -27.18 -0.46
CA GLU A 410 -11.04 -26.93 -1.13
C GLU A 410 -12.27 -27.43 -0.34
N ASN A 411 -12.18 -27.47 1.00
CA ASN A 411 -13.27 -27.98 1.84
C ASN A 411 -14.30 -26.90 2.17
N HIS A 412 -15.09 -26.53 1.17
CA HIS A 412 -16.01 -25.39 1.23
C HIS A 412 -16.96 -25.36 2.46
N SER A 413 -17.52 -26.51 2.86
CA SER A 413 -18.41 -26.56 4.04
C SER A 413 -17.67 -26.21 5.34
N GLN A 414 -16.44 -26.69 5.50
CA GLN A 414 -15.65 -26.39 6.71
C GLN A 414 -15.07 -24.97 6.66
N ILE A 415 -14.77 -24.45 5.46
CA ILE A 415 -14.38 -23.04 5.28
C ILE A 415 -15.50 -22.12 5.79
N ASP A 416 -16.75 -22.37 5.40
CA ASP A 416 -17.89 -21.57 5.84
C ASP A 416 -18.13 -21.65 7.36
N GLU A 417 -18.02 -22.84 7.94
CA GLU A 417 -18.15 -23.03 9.39
C GLU A 417 -17.04 -22.32 10.17
N ALA A 418 -15.78 -22.47 9.73
CA ALA A 418 -14.63 -21.83 10.36
C ALA A 418 -14.74 -20.30 10.29
N ARG A 419 -15.13 -19.76 9.13
CA ARG A 419 -15.35 -18.33 8.93
C ARG A 419 -16.43 -17.77 9.84
N ALA A 420 -17.58 -18.45 9.95
CA ALA A 420 -18.68 -18.04 10.84
C ALA A 420 -18.26 -17.98 12.32
N LYS A 421 -17.34 -18.85 12.74
CA LYS A 421 -16.76 -18.86 14.10
C LYS A 421 -15.69 -17.79 14.31
N LEU A 422 -14.90 -17.48 13.29
CA LEU A 422 -13.76 -16.57 13.38
C LEU A 422 -14.13 -15.11 13.23
N ASN A 423 -15.00 -14.75 12.28
CA ASN A 423 -15.35 -13.36 12.00
C ASN A 423 -15.90 -12.59 13.21
N PRO A 424 -16.72 -13.17 14.11
CA PRO A 424 -17.18 -12.47 15.32
C PRO A 424 -16.07 -12.07 16.29
N SER A 425 -14.87 -12.66 16.17
CA SER A 425 -13.73 -12.38 17.06
C SER A 425 -12.99 -11.09 16.70
N SER A 426 -13.34 -10.42 15.60
CA SER A 426 -12.70 -9.18 15.19
C SER A 426 -13.70 -8.23 14.54
N PRO A 427 -13.80 -6.97 15.02
CA PRO A 427 -14.68 -6.00 14.39
C PRO A 427 -14.22 -5.70 12.98
N ARG A 428 -15.18 -5.39 12.10
CA ARG A 428 -14.87 -4.87 10.76
C ARG A 428 -14.12 -3.54 10.90
N ASN A 429 -13.03 -3.37 10.15
CA ASN A 429 -12.26 -2.12 10.16
C ASN A 429 -11.59 -1.86 8.81
N TYR A 430 -10.79 -0.81 8.74
CA TYR A 430 -10.06 -0.39 7.54
C TYR A 430 -8.57 -0.68 7.67
N SER A 431 -8.13 -1.89 8.06
CA SER A 431 -6.71 -2.18 8.32
C SER A 431 -5.79 -1.83 7.13
N PRO A 432 -4.49 -1.56 7.36
CA PRO A 432 -3.51 -1.42 6.28
C PRO A 432 -3.58 -2.55 5.24
N THR A 433 -3.73 -3.79 5.70
CA THR A 433 -3.86 -4.98 4.85
C THR A 433 -5.08 -4.95 3.97
N ALA A 434 -6.20 -4.36 4.42
CA ALA A 434 -7.39 -4.20 3.59
C ALA A 434 -7.08 -3.46 2.28
N PHE A 435 -6.27 -2.40 2.35
CA PHE A 435 -5.88 -1.63 1.17
C PHE A 435 -5.02 -2.47 0.23
N SER A 436 -4.04 -3.21 0.76
CA SER A 436 -3.18 -4.09 -0.04
C SER A 436 -3.97 -5.21 -0.72
N VAL A 437 -4.86 -5.88 0.01
CA VAL A 437 -5.73 -6.94 -0.53
C VAL A 437 -6.63 -6.38 -1.63
N LEU A 438 -7.33 -5.26 -1.39
CA LEU A 438 -8.18 -4.61 -2.39
C LEU A 438 -7.40 -4.09 -3.61
N ALA A 439 -6.13 -3.76 -3.45
CA ALA A 439 -5.25 -3.41 -4.56
C ALA A 439 -4.75 -4.64 -5.33
N ALA A 440 -4.75 -5.83 -4.73
CA ALA A 440 -4.28 -7.06 -5.35
C ALA A 440 -5.38 -7.85 -6.08
N ILE A 441 -6.67 -7.62 -5.78
CA ILE A 441 -7.78 -8.33 -6.45
C ILE A 441 -7.79 -8.07 -7.97
N PRO A 442 -8.27 -9.03 -8.79
CA PRO A 442 -8.39 -8.84 -10.22
C PRO A 442 -9.49 -7.83 -10.58
N ASP A 443 -9.44 -7.30 -11.81
CA ASP A 443 -10.50 -6.43 -12.33
C ASP A 443 -11.83 -7.16 -12.55
N THR A 444 -11.74 -8.45 -12.84
CA THR A 444 -12.88 -9.31 -13.10
C THR A 444 -12.71 -10.64 -12.38
N LEU A 445 -13.80 -11.17 -11.83
CA LEU A 445 -13.86 -12.53 -11.28
C LEU A 445 -15.01 -13.25 -11.99
N LYS A 446 -14.75 -14.43 -12.57
CA LYS A 446 -15.74 -15.22 -13.33
C LYS A 446 -16.43 -14.43 -14.46
N GLY A 447 -15.70 -13.49 -15.08
CA GLY A 447 -16.21 -12.64 -16.17
C GLY A 447 -17.00 -11.40 -15.71
N GLU A 448 -17.22 -11.22 -14.41
CA GLU A 448 -17.91 -10.06 -13.85
C GLU A 448 -16.92 -9.06 -13.27
N LYS A 449 -17.15 -7.76 -13.48
CA LYS A 449 -16.31 -6.69 -12.95
C LYS A 449 -16.48 -6.58 -11.44
N ILE A 450 -15.38 -6.62 -10.70
CA ILE A 450 -15.43 -6.52 -9.24
C ILE A 450 -15.61 -5.05 -8.83
N ALA A 451 -16.77 -4.72 -8.28
CA ALA A 451 -17.08 -3.35 -7.85
C ALA A 451 -16.15 -2.84 -6.73
N GLN A 452 -15.56 -3.75 -5.96
CA GLN A 452 -14.61 -3.46 -4.87
C GLN A 452 -13.20 -3.09 -5.33
N LYS A 453 -12.85 -3.31 -6.60
CA LYS A 453 -11.53 -2.93 -7.13
C LYS A 453 -11.45 -1.41 -7.27
N LYS A 454 -11.09 -0.75 -6.17
CA LYS A 454 -11.00 0.71 -6.02
C LYS A 454 -9.55 1.22 -6.02
N LEU A 455 -8.58 0.32 -5.85
CA LEU A 455 -7.16 0.63 -5.73
C LEU A 455 -6.37 -0.17 -6.76
N ASP A 456 -5.33 0.44 -7.31
CA ASP A 456 -4.33 -0.22 -8.15
C ASP A 456 -2.98 -0.24 -7.47
N TYR A 457 -2.21 -1.30 -7.65
CA TYR A 457 -0.83 -1.35 -7.19
C TYR A 457 0.07 -0.57 -8.17
N VAL A 458 0.86 0.37 -7.67
CA VAL A 458 1.75 1.22 -8.47
C VAL A 458 3.18 0.68 -8.45
N THR A 459 3.76 0.60 -7.27
CA THR A 459 5.16 0.23 -7.02
C THR A 459 5.37 -0.02 -5.54
N THR A 460 6.48 -0.64 -5.18
CA THR A 460 7.02 -0.72 -3.82
C THR A 460 8.27 0.15 -3.75
N ILE A 461 8.33 1.09 -2.80
CA ILE A 461 9.53 1.88 -2.53
C ILE A 461 10.42 1.12 -1.55
N LYS A 462 11.72 1.01 -1.89
CA LYS A 462 12.76 0.54 -0.97
C LYS A 462 13.90 1.56 -0.94
N TYR A 463 14.27 1.99 0.27
CA TYR A 463 15.47 2.79 0.44
C TYR A 463 16.69 1.90 0.64
N LEU A 464 17.77 2.18 -0.10
CA LEU A 464 19.03 1.45 -0.06
C LEU A 464 20.21 2.41 0.08
N PRO A 465 21.32 1.99 0.72
CA PRO A 465 22.56 2.77 0.69
C PRO A 465 22.99 3.08 -0.74
N LYS A 466 23.43 4.32 -1.02
CA LYS A 466 23.87 4.76 -2.37
C LYS A 466 24.88 3.82 -3.01
N ALA A 467 25.81 3.28 -2.22
CA ALA A 467 26.81 2.33 -2.71
C ALA A 467 26.17 1.07 -3.34
N LYS A 468 25.07 0.56 -2.76
CA LYS A 468 24.32 -0.58 -3.31
C LYS A 468 23.59 -0.22 -4.59
N LEU A 469 23.02 0.99 -4.67
CA LEU A 469 22.36 1.46 -5.90
C LEU A 469 23.33 1.62 -7.06
N LYS A 470 24.53 2.14 -6.79
CA LYS A 470 25.58 2.28 -7.81
C LYS A 470 25.96 0.93 -8.43
N ASP A 471 26.11 -0.10 -7.60
CA ASP A 471 26.40 -1.47 -8.07
C ASP A 471 25.25 -2.04 -8.93
N LEU A 472 23.99 -1.71 -8.58
CA LEU A 472 22.83 -2.10 -9.38
C LEU A 472 22.72 -1.36 -10.71
N GLN A 473 23.21 -0.12 -10.78
CA GLN A 473 23.20 0.70 -12.01
C GLN A 473 24.38 0.39 -12.95
N SER A 474 25.49 -0.13 -12.43
CA SER A 474 26.68 -0.46 -13.23
C SER A 474 26.66 -1.87 -13.83
N LYS A 475 25.69 -2.69 -13.43
CA LYS A 475 25.35 -3.98 -14.03
C LYS A 475 24.16 -3.75 -14.95
#